data_AF-A0A495BKA4-F1
#
_entry.id   AF-A0A495BKA4-F1
#
_cell.length_a   1.000
_cell.length_b   1.000
_cell.length_c   1.000
_cell.angle_alpha   90.00
_cell.angle_beta   90.00
_cell.angle_gamma   90.00
#
_symmetry.space_group_name_H-M   'P 1'
#
loop_
_entity.id
_entity.type
_entity.pdbx_description
1 polymer ?
#
loop_
_entity_poly.entity_id
_entity_poly.type
_entity_poly.pdbx_seq_one_letter_code
_entity_poly.pdbx_strand_id
1 'polypeptide(L)'
;MKLFDKIPNPREIRRKLGLNQQEFWSRIGVTQSGGSRYESGRNMPKPVRELLRLVHVEQIDLAKVRREDFEIVEYLKETHPDLYKSLRKAVRARLDTQGEAEGTVAEA
;
A
#
# COMPACT_ATOMS: atom_id res chain seq x y z
N MET A 1 -4.59 -0.25 18.11
CA MET A 1 -3.69 -0.63 17.00
C MET A 1 -2.80 0.56 16.64
N LYS A 2 -1.48 0.44 16.80
CA LYS A 2 -0.48 1.48 16.49
C LYS A 2 -0.06 1.46 15.01
N LEU A 3 -0.99 1.27 14.07
CA LEU A 3 -0.66 1.22 12.63
C LEU A 3 -0.11 2.57 12.11
N PHE A 4 -0.34 3.65 12.84
CA PHE A 4 -0.05 5.03 12.41
C PHE A 4 1.31 5.55 12.86
N ASP A 5 2.03 4.81 13.73
CA ASP A 5 3.09 5.44 14.52
C ASP A 5 4.35 5.74 13.71
N LYS A 6 4.64 5.03 12.61
CA LYS A 6 5.83 5.31 11.77
C LYS A 6 5.61 4.86 10.33
N ILE A 7 4.90 5.64 9.54
CA ILE A 7 5.10 5.54 8.08
C ILE A 7 6.54 6.00 7.79
N PRO A 8 7.36 5.19 7.08
CA PRO A 8 8.72 5.57 6.72
C PRO A 8 8.72 6.90 5.96
N ASN A 9 9.87 7.59 5.96
CA ASN A 9 9.98 8.86 5.25
C ASN A 9 9.50 8.65 3.79
N PRO A 10 8.55 9.45 3.27
CA PRO A 10 8.01 9.27 1.93
C PRO A 10 9.09 9.28 0.84
N ARG A 11 10.21 9.98 1.08
CA ARG A 11 11.37 9.98 0.20
C ARG A 11 12.03 8.60 0.08
N GLU A 12 12.12 7.85 1.17
CA GLU A 12 12.69 6.51 1.19
C GLU A 12 11.79 5.52 0.47
N ILE A 13 10.48 5.59 0.73
CA ILE A 13 9.47 4.76 0.06
C ILE A 13 9.55 5.00 -1.45
N ARG A 14 9.52 6.26 -1.87
CA ARG A 14 9.63 6.62 -3.29
C ARG A 14 10.91 6.10 -3.93
N ARG A 15 12.06 6.24 -3.26
CA ARG A 15 13.35 5.74 -3.75
C ARG A 15 13.35 4.23 -3.94
N LYS A 16 12.77 3.48 -2.99
CA LYS A 16 12.64 2.01 -3.09
C LYS A 16 11.77 1.59 -4.27
N LEU A 17 10.75 2.39 -4.59
CA LEU A 17 9.87 2.15 -5.74
C LEU A 17 10.45 2.63 -7.08
N GLY A 18 11.61 3.29 -7.08
CA GLY A 18 12.23 3.83 -8.30
C GLY A 18 11.44 4.97 -8.96
N LEU A 19 10.49 5.59 -8.26
CA LEU A 19 9.60 6.61 -8.83
C LEU A 19 10.18 8.02 -8.69
N ASN A 20 9.89 8.88 -9.67
CA ASN A 20 10.14 10.30 -9.53
C ASN A 20 9.09 10.97 -8.62
N GLN A 21 9.33 12.22 -8.21
CA GLN A 21 8.41 12.91 -7.29
C GLN A 21 7.02 13.09 -7.90
N GLN A 22 6.93 13.45 -9.18
CA GLN A 22 5.65 13.71 -9.82
C GLN A 22 4.79 12.44 -9.87
N GLU A 23 5.36 11.31 -10.31
CA GLU A 23 4.70 10.01 -10.37
C GLU A 23 4.26 9.52 -8.99
N PHE A 24 5.13 9.67 -7.99
CA PHE A 24 4.83 9.20 -6.64
C PHE A 24 3.68 9.97 -6.01
N TRP A 25 3.71 11.31 -6.09
CA TRP A 25 2.72 12.16 -5.43
C TRP A 25 1.40 12.23 -6.20
N SER A 26 1.43 12.15 -7.54
CA SER A 26 0.22 12.18 -8.36
C SER A 26 -0.72 11.00 -8.11
N ARG A 27 -0.18 9.80 -7.82
CA ARG A 27 -0.96 8.60 -7.48
C ARG A 27 -1.85 8.76 -6.24
N ILE A 28 -1.54 9.71 -5.37
CA ILE A 28 -2.35 10.03 -4.17
C ILE A 28 -2.95 11.44 -4.23
N GLY A 29 -3.04 12.03 -5.42
CA GLY A 29 -3.67 13.33 -5.64
C GLY A 29 -2.91 14.53 -5.06
N VAL A 30 -1.60 14.38 -4.80
CA VAL A 30 -0.76 15.45 -4.26
C VAL A 30 0.08 16.06 -5.38
N THR A 31 0.16 17.39 -5.42
CA THR A 31 1.01 18.10 -6.39
C THR A 31 2.49 17.87 -6.09
N GLN A 32 3.36 17.92 -7.11
CA GLN A 32 4.80 17.73 -6.92
C GLN A 32 5.38 18.73 -5.89
N SER A 33 4.97 20.00 -5.95
CA SER A 33 5.45 21.03 -5.01
C SER A 33 4.91 20.85 -3.58
N GLY A 34 3.75 20.20 -3.42
CA GLY A 34 3.24 19.78 -2.11
C GLY A 34 4.03 18.59 -1.56
N GLY A 35 4.21 17.58 -2.41
CA GLY A 35 4.96 16.36 -2.10
C GLY A 35 6.40 16.62 -1.70
N SER A 36 7.11 17.49 -2.42
CA SER A 36 8.48 17.87 -2.11
C SER A 36 8.63 18.44 -0.69
N ARG A 37 7.61 19.15 -0.17
CA ARG A 37 7.64 19.69 1.20
C ARG A 37 7.49 18.58 2.24
N TYR A 38 6.68 17.56 1.95
CA TYR A 38 6.55 16.41 2.84
C TYR A 38 7.84 15.59 2.87
N GLU A 39 8.52 15.43 1.73
CA GLU A 39 9.83 14.76 1.68
C GLU A 39 10.93 15.52 2.43
N SER A 40 10.82 16.85 2.53
CA SER A 40 11.76 17.71 3.25
C SER A 40 11.44 17.85 4.75
N GLY A 41 10.49 17.07 5.28
CA GLY A 41 10.19 17.02 6.72
C GLY A 41 9.00 17.87 7.18
N ARG A 42 8.24 18.51 6.26
CA ARG A 42 6.97 19.15 6.64
C ARG A 42 6.00 18.08 7.15
N ASN A 43 5.28 18.38 8.23
CA ASN A 43 4.25 17.49 8.71
C ASN A 43 3.19 17.22 7.63
N MET A 44 2.93 15.95 7.38
CA MET A 44 1.95 15.49 6.41
C MET A 44 0.56 15.36 7.07
N PRO A 45 -0.49 15.96 6.48
CA PRO A 45 -1.86 15.80 6.96
C PRO A 45 -2.25 14.32 7.04
N LYS A 46 -3.10 13.97 8.02
CA LYS A 46 -3.56 12.59 8.23
C LYS A 46 -4.15 11.95 6.96
N PRO A 47 -5.02 12.62 6.16
CA PRO A 47 -5.58 12.01 4.95
C PRO A 47 -4.51 11.62 3.92
N VAL A 48 -3.53 12.51 3.70
CA VAL A 48 -2.42 12.26 2.76
C VAL A 48 -1.56 11.10 3.23
N ARG A 49 -1.34 11.02 4.55
CA ARG A 49 -0.58 9.95 5.19
C ARG A 49 -1.25 8.58 5.02
N GLU A 50 -2.57 8.51 5.19
CA GLU A 50 -3.33 7.27 4.98
C GLU A 50 -3.28 6.83 3.50
N LEU A 51 -3.51 7.76 2.57
CA LEU A 51 -3.43 7.44 1.14
C LEU A 51 -2.03 6.96 0.74
N LEU A 52 -0.98 7.59 1.29
CA LEU A 52 0.39 7.15 1.05
C LEU A 52 0.61 5.72 1.54
N ARG A 53 0.12 5.35 2.72
CA ARG A 53 0.19 3.98 3.21
C ARG A 53 -0.55 3.03 2.29
N LEU A 54 -1.82 3.30 1.98
CA LEU A 54 -2.63 2.40 1.16
C LEU A 54 -2.00 2.18 -0.23
N VAL A 55 -1.59 3.25 -0.90
CA VAL A 55 -1.11 3.18 -2.29
C VAL A 55 0.33 2.70 -2.38
N HIS A 56 1.25 3.23 -1.56
CA HIS A 56 2.69 3.00 -1.75
C HIS A 56 3.29 2.00 -0.78
N VAL A 57 2.62 1.70 0.34
CA VAL A 57 3.07 0.68 1.31
C VAL A 57 2.29 -0.62 1.12
N GLU A 58 0.96 -0.54 1.04
CA GLU A 58 0.10 -1.70 0.84
C GLU A 58 -0.15 -2.04 -0.63
N GLN A 59 0.39 -1.23 -1.56
CA GLN A 59 0.28 -1.44 -3.01
C GLN A 59 -1.17 -1.58 -3.49
N ILE A 60 -2.10 -0.86 -2.85
CA ILE A 60 -3.51 -0.86 -3.19
C ILE A 60 -3.77 0.17 -4.29
N ASP A 61 -4.26 -0.32 -5.43
CA ASP A 61 -4.79 0.53 -6.49
C ASP A 61 -6.18 1.06 -6.10
N LEU A 62 -6.26 2.35 -5.76
CA LEU A 62 -7.50 3.02 -5.34
C LEU A 62 -8.62 2.91 -6.39
N ALA A 63 -8.29 2.80 -7.68
CA ALA A 63 -9.31 2.66 -8.73
C ALA A 63 -10.03 1.30 -8.69
N LYS A 64 -9.40 0.29 -8.08
CA LYS A 64 -9.96 -1.06 -7.95
C LYS A 64 -10.67 -1.28 -6.61
N VAL A 65 -10.59 -0.32 -5.70
CA VAL A 65 -11.20 -0.42 -4.37
C VAL A 65 -12.70 -0.25 -4.50
N ARG A 66 -13.48 -1.29 -4.16
CA ARG A 66 -14.94 -1.23 -4.10
C ARG A 66 -15.43 -1.48 -2.70
N ARG A 67 -16.53 -0.81 -2.34
CA ARG A 67 -17.19 -0.99 -1.04
C ARG A 67 -17.65 -2.43 -0.81
N GLU A 68 -18.22 -3.04 -1.84
CA GLU A 68 -18.71 -4.43 -1.83
C GLU A 68 -17.63 -5.42 -1.40
N ASP A 69 -16.39 -5.25 -1.87
CA ASP A 69 -15.28 -6.15 -1.52
C ASP A 69 -15.00 -6.12 0.01
N PHE A 70 -15.18 -4.97 0.68
CA PHE A 70 -15.04 -4.89 2.13
C PHE A 70 -16.21 -5.50 2.88
N GLU A 71 -17.43 -5.30 2.39
CA GLU A 71 -18.64 -5.89 2.99
C GLU A 71 -18.58 -7.42 2.95
N ILE A 72 -18.11 -8.00 1.83
CA ILE A 72 -17.85 -9.43 1.71
C ILE A 72 -16.80 -9.88 2.74
N VAL A 73 -15.70 -9.12 2.89
CA VAL A 73 -14.65 -9.45 3.86
C VAL A 73 -15.16 -9.41 5.31
N GLU A 74 -16.00 -8.43 5.64
CA GLU A 74 -16.63 -8.34 6.97
C GLU A 74 -17.59 -9.52 7.20
N TYR A 75 -18.47 -9.79 6.24
CA TYR A 75 -19.38 -10.92 6.29
C TYR A 75 -18.63 -12.26 6.47
N LEU A 76 -17.54 -12.47 5.71
CA LEU A 76 -16.72 -13.69 5.82
C LEU A 76 -16.08 -13.83 7.20
N LYS A 77 -15.61 -12.72 7.81
CA LYS A 77 -15.01 -12.77 9.16
C LYS A 77 -16.03 -13.11 10.23
N GLU A 78 -17.26 -12.62 10.07
CA GLU A 78 -18.35 -12.84 11.02
C GLU A 78 -18.96 -14.25 10.90
N THR A 79 -19.29 -14.66 9.67
CA THR A 79 -20.05 -15.91 9.43
C THR A 79 -19.16 -17.13 9.19
N HIS A 80 -17.99 -16.94 8.59
CA HIS A 80 -17.09 -18.03 8.19
C HIS A 80 -15.61 -17.70 8.48
N PRO A 81 -15.23 -17.48 9.76
CA PRO A 81 -13.89 -17.03 10.12
C PRO A 81 -12.78 -18.00 9.68
N ASP A 82 -13.06 -19.29 9.64
CA ASP A 82 -12.08 -20.30 9.21
C ASP A 82 -11.85 -20.29 7.69
N LEU A 83 -12.90 -19.98 6.90
CA LEU A 83 -12.76 -19.74 5.47
C LEU A 83 -11.94 -18.48 5.21
N TYR A 84 -12.19 -17.39 5.95
CA TYR A 84 -11.36 -16.18 5.85
C TYR A 84 -9.88 -16.48 6.16
N LYS A 85 -9.60 -17.26 7.21
CA LYS A 85 -8.21 -17.67 7.56
C LYS A 85 -7.58 -18.52 6.46
N SER A 86 -8.30 -19.48 5.88
CA SER A 86 -7.78 -20.35 4.82
C SER A 86 -7.49 -19.56 3.54
N LEU A 87 -8.41 -18.69 3.11
CA LEU A 87 -8.22 -17.78 1.97
C LEU A 87 -7.03 -16.86 2.21
N ARG A 88 -6.90 -16.28 3.41
CA ARG A 88 -5.75 -15.44 3.77
C ARG A 88 -4.43 -16.22 3.67
N LYS A 89 -4.39 -17.47 4.11
CA LYS A 89 -3.20 -18.33 3.99
C LYS A 89 -2.88 -18.64 2.52
N ALA A 90 -3.89 -18.95 1.71
CA ALA A 90 -3.72 -19.24 0.29
C ALA A 90 -3.21 -18.02 -0.50
N VAL A 91 -3.78 -16.84 -0.24
CA VAL A 91 -3.33 -15.58 -0.86
C VAL A 91 -1.89 -15.27 -0.48
N ARG A 92 -1.52 -15.43 0.81
CA ARG A 92 -0.14 -15.22 1.26
C ARG A 92 0.84 -16.15 0.55
N ALA A 93 0.53 -17.45 0.50
CA ALA A 93 1.36 -18.42 -0.20
C ALA A 93 1.56 -18.04 -1.68
N ARG A 94 0.49 -17.59 -2.35
CA ARG A 94 0.56 -17.12 -3.74
C ARG A 94 1.46 -15.89 -3.92
N LEU A 95 1.36 -14.91 -3.02
CA LEU A 95 2.20 -13.70 -3.06
C LEU A 95 3.68 -14.04 -2.82
N ASP A 96 3.97 -14.96 -1.90
CA ASP A 96 5.33 -15.40 -1.63
C ASP A 96 5.94 -16.07 -2.89
N THR A 97 5.18 -16.93 -3.58
CA THR A 97 5.63 -17.57 -4.84
C THR A 97 5.81 -16.57 -6.00
N GLN A 98 4.96 -15.54 -6.09
CA GLN A 98 5.08 -14.51 -7.14
C GLN A 98 6.29 -13.59 -6.90
N GLY A 99 6.61 -13.27 -5.64
CA GLY A 99 7.79 -12.47 -5.29
C GLY A 99 9.11 -13.19 -5.58
N GLU A 100 9.18 -14.51 -5.39
CA GLU A 100 10.35 -15.33 -5.73
C GLU A 100 10.62 -15.36 -7.25
N ALA A 101 9.56 -15.45 -8.06
CA ALA A 101 9.65 -15.48 -9.52
C ALA A 101 10.11 -14.14 -10.12
N GLU A 102 9.68 -13.00 -9.57
CA GLU A 102 10.14 -11.66 -10.03
C GLU A 102 11.58 -11.35 -9.59
N GLY A 103 12.02 -11.87 -8.44
CA GLY A 103 13.40 -11.72 -7.96
C GLY A 103 14.45 -12.45 -8.80
N THR A 104 14.10 -13.58 -9.42
CA THR A 104 15.04 -14.37 -10.24
C THR A 104 15.34 -13.73 -11.61
N VAL A 105 14.44 -12.88 -12.13
CA VAL A 105 14.62 -12.20 -13.41
C VAL A 105 15.43 -10.90 -13.28
N ALA A 106 15.56 -10.35 -12.07
CA ALA A 106 16.30 -9.12 -11.81
C ALA A 106 17.81 -9.34 -11.52
N GLU A 107 18.22 -10.59 -11.28
CA GLU A 107 19.62 -10.99 -11.02
C GLU A 107 20.33 -11.65 -12.23
N ALA A 108 19.68 -11.72 -13.40
CA ALA A 108 20.23 -12.29 -14.65
C ALA A 108 20.40 -11.21 -15.73
#